data_AF-N1Z2M9-F1
#
_entry.id   AF-N1Z2M9-F1
#
_cell.length_a   1.000
_cell.length_b   1.000
_cell.length_c   1.000
_cell.angle_alpha   90.00
_cell.angle_beta   90.00
_cell.angle_gamma   90.00
#
_symmetry.space_group_name_H-M   'P 1'
#
loop_
_entity.id
_entity.type
_entity.pdbx_description
1 polymer ?
#
loop_
_entity_poly.entity_id
_entity_poly.type
_entity_poly.pdbx_seq_one_letter_code
_entity_poly.pdbx_strand_id
1 'polypeptide(L)'
;MDYVIKFAEAFMNLFNTGASTFIGWMSGIVPVVLMLLIAMNTLIHLIGEERINKLAQASTKNPLLRYMILPYLGAFMLGNPTALSLGRFMPERLKPSYYASASYFCHTSSGVFPHINPGEVRNCRRYFYIRT
;
A
#
# COMPACT_ATOMS: atom_id res chain seq x y z
N MET A 1 -29.66 10.73 36.41
CA MET A 1 -29.54 11.70 35.30
C MET A 1 -28.08 11.93 34.94
N ASP A 2 -27.20 12.25 35.90
CA ASP A 2 -25.78 12.57 35.61
C ASP A 2 -24.96 11.44 34.97
N TYR A 3 -25.23 10.18 35.31
CA TYR A 3 -24.56 9.04 34.69
C TYR A 3 -24.91 8.87 33.20
N VAL A 4 -26.17 9.17 32.83
CA VAL A 4 -26.64 9.10 31.44
C VAL A 4 -26.04 10.25 30.64
N ILE A 5 -25.96 11.44 31.24
CA ILE A 5 -25.34 12.62 30.63
C ILE A 5 -23.83 12.39 30.41
N LYS A 6 -23.10 11.91 31.43
CA LYS A 6 -21.67 11.57 31.30
C LYS A 6 -21.40 10.48 30.25
N PHE A 7 -22.28 9.49 30.14
CA PHE A 7 -22.17 8.46 29.12
C PHE A 7 -22.38 9.04 27.71
N ALA A 8 -23.38 9.91 27.51
CA ALA A 8 -23.59 10.60 26.25
C ALA A 8 -22.41 11.52 25.87
N GLU A 9 -21.83 12.22 26.85
CA GLU A 9 -20.65 13.07 26.67
C GLU A 9 -19.41 12.24 26.28
N ALA A 10 -19.17 11.10 26.94
CA ALA A 10 -18.10 10.18 26.61
C ALA A 10 -18.28 9.56 25.21
N PHE A 11 -19.51 9.20 24.85
CA PHE A 11 -19.86 8.71 23.51
C PHE A 11 -19.54 9.77 22.45
N MET A 12 -20.02 11.01 22.62
CA MET A 12 -19.73 12.10 21.68
C MET A 12 -18.24 12.43 21.57
N ASN A 13 -17.49 12.37 22.67
CA ASN A 13 -16.04 12.55 22.66
C ASN A 13 -15.30 11.45 21.87
N LEU A 14 -15.79 10.21 21.90
CA LEU A 14 -15.27 9.14 21.05
C LEU A 14 -15.47 9.44 19.57
N PHE A 15 -16.65 9.91 19.17
CA PHE A 15 -16.93 10.29 17.77
C PHE A 15 -16.11 11.51 17.34
N ASN A 16 -15.96 12.53 18.20
CA ASN A 16 -15.13 13.70 17.91
C ASN A 16 -13.66 13.32 17.73
N THR A 17 -13.13 12.41 18.57
CA THR A 17 -11.77 11.90 18.44
C THR A 17 -11.61 11.08 17.16
N GLY A 18 -12.58 10.23 16.83
CA GLY A 18 -12.63 9.48 15.58
C GLY A 18 -12.66 10.40 14.35
N ALA A 19 -13.46 11.46 14.38
CA ALA A 19 -13.56 12.45 13.31
C ALA A 19 -12.24 13.19 13.10
N SER A 20 -11.56 13.61 14.18
CA SER A 20 -10.24 14.26 14.08
C SER A 20 -9.18 13.33 13.45
N THR A 21 -9.22 12.03 13.77
CA THR A 21 -8.32 11.03 13.20
C THR A 21 -8.61 10.81 11.71
N PHE A 22 -9.89 10.72 11.36
CA PHE A 22 -10.34 10.54 9.98
C PHE A 22 -9.93 11.73 9.09
N ILE A 23 -10.16 12.97 9.55
CA ILE A 23 -9.71 14.18 8.85
C ILE A 23 -8.18 14.17 8.69
N GLY A 24 -7.44 13.76 9.72
CA GLY A 24 -5.98 13.62 9.65
C GLY A 24 -5.50 12.63 8.57
N TRP A 25 -6.25 11.54 8.33
CA TRP A 25 -5.96 10.61 7.24
C TRP A 25 -6.32 11.21 5.87
N MET A 26 -7.48 11.89 5.78
CA MET A 26 -7.97 12.56 4.58
C MET A 26 -7.06 13.71 4.11
N SER A 27 -6.37 14.41 5.01
CA SER A 27 -5.38 15.44 4.65
C SER A 27 -3.96 14.91 4.45
N GLY A 28 -3.73 13.65 4.79
CA GLY A 28 -2.39 13.06 4.83
C GLY A 28 -2.19 12.00 3.76
N ILE A 29 -2.53 10.75 4.11
CA ILE A 29 -2.10 9.58 3.34
C ILE A 29 -3.08 9.24 2.22
N VAL A 30 -4.38 9.51 2.42
CA VAL A 30 -5.43 9.14 1.47
C VAL A 30 -5.27 9.86 0.13
N PRO A 31 -5.04 11.19 0.06
CA PRO A 31 -4.88 11.88 -1.23
C PRO A 31 -3.65 11.40 -2.00
N VAL A 32 -2.55 11.14 -1.29
CA VAL A 32 -1.30 10.68 -1.90
C VAL A 32 -1.47 9.31 -2.53
N VAL A 33 -2.07 8.36 -1.80
CA VAL A 33 -2.33 7.01 -2.32
C VAL A 33 -3.33 7.05 -3.49
N LEU A 34 -4.37 7.87 -3.40
CA LEU A 34 -5.36 8.03 -4.46
C LEU A 34 -4.74 8.58 -5.75
N MET A 35 -3.90 9.61 -5.66
CA MET A 35 -3.20 10.17 -6.82
C MET A 35 -2.24 9.15 -7.46
N LEU A 36 -1.55 8.36 -6.64
CA LEU A 36 -0.65 7.30 -7.11
C LEU A 36 -1.41 6.20 -7.85
N LEU A 37 -2.56 5.77 -7.31
CA LEU A 37 -3.45 4.79 -7.94
C LEU A 37 -3.98 5.29 -9.29
N ILE A 38 -4.43 6.54 -9.36
CA ILE A 38 -4.91 7.16 -10.60
C ILE A 38 -3.78 7.23 -11.63
N ALA A 39 -2.63 7.79 -11.24
CA ALA A 39 -1.47 7.93 -12.13
C ALA A 39 -1.06 6.58 -12.75
N MET A 40 -1.09 5.52 -11.94
CA MET A 40 -0.69 4.20 -12.40
C MET A 40 -1.73 3.51 -13.26
N ASN A 41 -3.01 3.66 -12.91
CA ASN A 41 -4.09 3.18 -13.75
C ASN A 41 -4.08 3.90 -15.12
N THR A 42 -3.79 5.20 -15.15
CA THR A 42 -3.61 5.96 -16.40
C THR A 42 -2.39 5.49 -17.19
N LEU A 43 -1.24 5.23 -16.55
CA LEU A 43 -0.05 4.72 -17.23
C LEU A 43 -0.26 3.33 -17.82
N ILE A 44 -0.93 2.43 -17.10
CA ILE A 44 -1.30 1.10 -17.60
C ILE A 44 -2.17 1.22 -18.84
N HIS A 45 -3.18 2.09 -18.80
CA HIS A 45 -4.07 2.32 -19.93
C HIS A 45 -3.32 2.92 -21.14
N LEU A 46 -2.35 3.80 -20.89
CA LEU A 46 -1.53 4.44 -21.92
C LEU A 46 -0.49 3.49 -22.55
N ILE A 47 0.08 2.55 -21.79
CA ILE A 47 1.02 1.53 -22.29
C ILE A 47 0.29 0.42 -23.06
N GLY A 48 -0.98 0.17 -22.73
CA GLY A 48 -1.83 -0.85 -23.32
C GLY A 48 -1.67 -2.22 -22.64
N GLU A 49 -2.81 -2.84 -22.30
CA GLU A 49 -2.85 -4.11 -21.57
C GLU A 49 -2.12 -5.25 -22.30
N GLU A 50 -2.12 -5.27 -23.64
CA GLU A 50 -1.41 -6.29 -24.42
C GLU A 50 0.11 -6.29 -24.20
N ARG A 51 0.72 -5.10 -24.09
CA ARG A 51 2.18 -4.99 -23.89
C ARG A 51 2.55 -5.41 -22.48
N ILE A 52 1.74 -5.04 -21.50
CA ILE A 52 1.93 -5.42 -20.10
C ILE A 52 1.72 -6.93 -19.93
N ASN A 53 0.71 -7.52 -20.56
CA ASN A 53 0.48 -8.97 -20.55
C ASN A 53 1.64 -9.74 -21.19
N LYS A 54 2.23 -9.23 -22.29
CA LYS A 54 3.44 -9.84 -22.88
C LYS A 54 4.65 -9.74 -21.95
N LEU A 55 4.86 -8.60 -21.29
CA LEU A 55 5.93 -8.44 -20.29
C LEU A 55 5.71 -9.33 -19.06
N ALA A 56 4.47 -9.50 -18.60
CA ALA A 56 4.12 -10.37 -17.49
C ALA A 56 4.30 -11.87 -17.84
N GLN A 57 3.93 -12.28 -19.07
CA GLN A 57 4.22 -13.62 -19.59
C GLN A 57 5.72 -13.87 -19.73
N ALA A 58 6.49 -12.88 -20.21
CA ALA A 58 7.94 -12.99 -20.29
C ALA A 58 8.59 -13.10 -18.90
N SER A 59 8.10 -12.32 -17.92
CA SER A 59 8.55 -12.35 -16.53
C SER A 59 8.18 -13.65 -15.80
N THR A 60 7.21 -14.40 -16.33
CA THR A 60 6.74 -15.68 -15.78
C THR A 60 7.69 -16.84 -16.09
N LYS A 61 8.49 -16.76 -17.17
CA LYS A 61 9.39 -17.86 -17.59
C LYS A 61 10.53 -18.13 -16.61
N ASN A 62 10.97 -17.14 -15.83
CA ASN A 62 12.10 -17.29 -14.93
C ASN A 62 11.71 -16.99 -13.46
N PRO A 63 11.85 -17.95 -12.54
CA PRO A 63 11.46 -17.77 -11.13
C PRO A 63 12.21 -16.63 -10.44
N LEU A 64 13.46 -16.33 -10.83
CA LEU A 64 14.22 -15.21 -10.25
C LEU A 64 13.66 -13.84 -10.66
N LEU A 65 13.30 -13.70 -11.94
CA LEU A 65 12.70 -12.45 -12.44
C LEU A 65 11.37 -12.19 -11.74
N ARG A 66 10.58 -13.26 -11.57
CA ARG A 66 9.25 -13.23 -10.99
C ARG A 66 9.22 -12.87 -9.50
N TYR A 67 10.15 -13.40 -8.71
CA TYR A 67 10.08 -13.32 -7.26
C TYR A 67 11.12 -12.40 -6.63
N MET A 68 12.15 -11.97 -7.36
CA MET A 68 13.16 -11.05 -6.85
C MET A 68 13.13 -9.73 -7.60
N ILE A 69 13.35 -9.76 -8.93
CA ILE A 69 13.62 -8.53 -9.69
C ILE A 69 12.35 -7.70 -9.91
N LEU A 70 11.29 -8.32 -10.44
CA LEU A 70 10.03 -7.64 -10.72
C LEU A 70 9.37 -7.05 -9.46
N PRO A 71 9.26 -7.78 -8.33
CA PRO A 71 8.68 -7.22 -7.12
C PRO A 71 9.60 -6.20 -6.43
N TYR A 72 10.94 -6.33 -6.53
CA TYR A 72 11.86 -5.32 -6.01
C TYR A 72 11.79 -4.00 -6.79
N LEU A 73 11.84 -4.05 -8.13
CA LEU A 73 11.71 -2.85 -8.97
C LEU A 73 10.33 -2.23 -8.84
N GLY A 74 9.28 -3.06 -8.77
CA GLY A 74 7.92 -2.60 -8.52
C GLY A 74 7.81 -1.88 -7.17
N ALA A 75 8.32 -2.47 -6.09
CA ALA A 75 8.31 -1.85 -4.78
C ALA A 75 9.14 -0.55 -4.74
N PHE A 76 10.34 -0.54 -5.35
CA PHE A 76 11.24 0.61 -5.33
C PHE A 76 10.73 1.80 -6.17
N MET A 77 10.20 1.54 -7.37
CA MET A 77 9.76 2.59 -8.30
C MET A 77 8.31 3.01 -8.10
N LEU A 78 7.43 2.07 -7.74
CA LEU A 78 5.98 2.31 -7.70
C LEU A 78 5.42 2.37 -6.28
N GLY A 79 6.11 1.78 -5.30
CA GLY A 79 5.64 1.70 -3.92
C GLY A 79 4.33 0.91 -3.74
N ASN A 80 3.90 0.81 -2.50
CA ASN A 80 2.59 0.26 -2.13
C ASN A 80 1.50 1.33 -2.38
N PRO A 81 0.32 1.04 -2.99
CA PRO A 81 -0.27 -0.25 -3.43
C PRO A 81 -0.05 -0.63 -4.89
N THR A 82 0.59 0.24 -5.66
CA THR A 82 0.76 0.04 -7.10
C THR A 82 1.62 -1.18 -7.44
N ALA A 83 2.70 -1.40 -6.69
CA ALA A 83 3.54 -2.58 -6.86
C ALA A 83 2.75 -3.90 -6.74
N LEU A 84 1.71 -3.92 -5.90
CA LEU A 84 0.82 -5.08 -5.74
C LEU A 84 -0.15 -5.23 -6.92
N SER A 85 -0.54 -4.12 -7.53
CA SER A 85 -1.47 -4.09 -8.68
C SER A 85 -0.85 -4.67 -9.96
N LEU A 86 0.49 -4.67 -10.08
CA LEU A 86 1.20 -5.38 -11.15
C LEU A 86 0.90 -6.89 -11.16
N GLY A 87 0.55 -7.46 -10.01
CA GLY A 87 0.17 -8.88 -9.90
C GLY A 87 -1.11 -9.24 -10.64
N ARG A 88 -1.93 -8.25 -11.03
CA ARG A 88 -3.17 -8.47 -11.80
C ARG A 88 -2.88 -9.05 -13.19
N PHE A 89 -1.75 -8.68 -13.79
CA PHE A 89 -1.37 -9.06 -15.15
C PHE A 89 -0.65 -10.42 -15.22
N MET A 90 -0.41 -11.05 -14.07
CA MET A 90 0.22 -12.38 -14.00
C MET A 90 -0.82 -13.52 -14.16
N PRO A 91 -0.41 -14.70 -14.67
CA PRO A 91 -1.30 -15.85 -14.77
C PRO A 91 -1.78 -16.31 -13.39
N GLU A 92 -3.01 -16.84 -13.30
CA GLU A 92 -3.73 -17.07 -12.04
C GLU A 92 -2.97 -17.90 -11.00
N ARG A 93 -2.30 -18.97 -11.43
CA ARG A 93 -1.46 -19.81 -10.55
C ARG A 93 -0.38 -19.00 -9.83
N LEU A 94 0.03 -17.87 -10.40
CA LEU A 94 1.20 -17.13 -9.98
C LEU A 94 0.91 -15.87 -9.17
N LYS A 95 -0.35 -15.42 -9.15
CA LYS A 95 -0.81 -14.24 -8.42
C LYS A 95 -0.53 -14.31 -6.91
N PRO A 96 -0.82 -15.44 -6.19
CA PRO A 96 -0.60 -15.49 -4.75
C PRO A 96 0.88 -15.35 -4.37
N SER A 97 1.76 -16.04 -5.11
CA SER A 97 3.20 -16.02 -4.81
C SER A 97 3.86 -14.69 -5.23
N TYR A 98 3.35 -14.01 -6.26
CA TYR A 98 3.80 -12.65 -6.59
C TYR A 98 3.37 -11.65 -5.52
N TYR A 99 2.11 -11.72 -5.07
CA TYR A 99 1.61 -10.88 -3.99
C TYR A 99 2.43 -11.05 -2.71
N ALA A 100 2.75 -12.29 -2.31
CA ALA A 100 3.58 -12.56 -1.15
C ALA A 100 4.99 -11.93 -1.26
N SER A 101 5.65 -12.08 -2.42
CA SER A 101 6.98 -11.48 -2.62
C SER A 101 6.92 -9.95 -2.69
N ALA A 102 5.97 -9.38 -3.44
CA ALA A 102 5.81 -7.94 -3.56
C ALA A 102 5.50 -7.28 -2.20
N SER A 103 4.64 -7.90 -1.38
CA SER A 103 4.38 -7.47 -0.01
C SER A 103 5.63 -7.59 0.86
N TYR A 104 6.37 -8.69 0.78
CA TYR A 104 7.63 -8.85 1.54
C TYR A 104 8.64 -7.74 1.23
N PHE A 105 8.81 -7.37 -0.04
CA PHE A 105 9.66 -6.24 -0.41
C PHE A 105 9.07 -4.91 0.08
N CYS A 106 7.77 -4.67 -0.08
CA CYS A 106 7.15 -3.43 0.41
C CYS A 106 7.28 -3.27 1.94
N HIS A 107 7.25 -4.34 2.72
CA HIS A 107 7.36 -4.28 4.18
C HIS A 107 8.81 -4.22 4.66
N THR A 108 9.67 -5.11 4.16
CA THR A 108 11.06 -5.23 4.62
C THR A 108 11.93 -4.08 4.12
N SER A 109 11.76 -3.67 2.85
CA SER A 109 12.60 -2.61 2.26
C SER A 109 12.18 -1.20 2.68
N SER A 110 11.00 -1.03 3.30
CA SER A 110 10.56 0.26 3.83
C SER A 110 11.39 0.78 5.00
N GLY A 111 12.17 -0.09 5.65
CA GLY A 111 13.17 0.32 6.63
C GLY A 111 14.39 1.03 5.99
N VAL A 112 14.72 0.71 4.74
CA VAL A 112 15.85 1.29 3.99
C VAL A 112 15.38 2.44 3.10
N PHE A 113 14.20 2.30 2.49
CA PHE A 113 13.62 3.24 1.55
C PHE A 113 12.21 3.67 2.02
N PRO A 114 12.09 4.80 2.73
CA PRO A 114 10.84 5.20 3.37
C PRO A 114 9.76 5.64 2.37
N HIS A 115 10.12 5.85 1.09
CA HIS A 115 9.18 6.19 0.02
C HIS A 115 8.37 4.98 -0.47
N ILE A 116 8.78 3.75 -0.17
CA ILE A 116 8.15 2.51 -0.66
C ILE A 116 6.82 2.23 0.06
N ASN A 117 6.78 2.41 1.39
CA ASN A 117 5.57 2.27 2.18
C ASN A 117 5.46 3.38 3.25
N PRO A 118 5.08 4.61 2.86
CA PRO A 118 4.92 5.72 3.80
C PRO A 118 3.85 5.43 4.88
N GLY A 119 2.94 4.49 4.64
CA GLY A 119 1.95 4.02 5.62
C GLY A 119 2.56 3.24 6.78
N GLU A 120 3.55 2.38 6.51
CA GLU A 120 4.23 1.64 7.57
C GLU A 120 5.21 2.49 8.36
N VAL A 121 5.99 3.35 7.70
CA VAL A 121 6.97 4.17 8.42
C VAL A 121 6.29 5.09 9.44
N ARG A 122 5.10 5.60 9.10
CA ARG A 122 4.33 6.49 9.99
C ARG A 122 3.73 5.77 11.20
N ASN A 123 3.27 4.52 11.04
CA ASN A 123 2.70 3.73 12.14
C ASN A 123 3.76 2.96 12.95
N CYS A 124 4.80 2.43 12.30
CA CYS A 124 5.87 1.67 12.96
C CYS A 124 6.80 2.57 13.78
N ARG A 125 7.10 3.81 13.31
CA ARG A 125 7.75 4.82 14.17
C ARG A 125 6.91 5.19 15.39
N ARG A 126 5.58 5.25 15.25
CA ARG A 126 4.67 5.52 16.38
C ARG A 126 4.70 4.42 17.43
N TYR A 127 4.78 3.15 17.02
CA TYR A 127 4.93 2.02 17.93
C TYR A 127 6.29 1.97 18.62
N PHE A 128 7.37 2.37 17.94
CA PHE A 128 8.70 2.44 18.56
C PHE A 128 8.84 3.59 19.57
N TYR A 129 8.18 4.73 19.32
CA TYR A 129 8.19 5.89 20.23
C TYR A 129 7.27 5.75 21.45
N ILE A 130 6.38 4.75 21.47
CA ILE A 130 5.54 4.42 22.64
C ILE A 130 6.27 3.42 23.59
N ARG A 131 7.47 2.95 23.20
CA ARG A 131 8.27 1.98 23.96
C ARG A 131 9.62 2.53 24.49
N THR A 132 9.82 3.84 24.44
CA THR A 132 10.94 4.57 25.06
C THR A 132 10.39 5.72 25.87
#